data_AF-A0A1Q7D6S1-F1
#
_entry.id   AF-A0A1Q7D6S1-F1
#
_cell.length_a   1.000
_cell.length_b   1.000
_cell.length_c   1.000
_cell.angle_alpha   90.00
_cell.angle_beta   90.00
_cell.angle_gamma   90.00
#
_symmetry.space_group_name_H-M   'P 1'
#
loop_
_entity.id
_entity.type
_entity.pdbx_description
1 polymer ?
#
loop_
_entity_poly.entity_id
_entity_poly.type
_entity_poly.pdbx_seq_one_letter_code
_entity_poly.pdbx_strand_id
1 'polypeptide(L)'
;MADGKTLKATLVKSPIGAKPQIKATVESLGFRRMNQTRELPDNPAVRGMLRRVDFLVAVEGEPYVRPKRSKYKIWRARSTKKHQRGH
;
A
#
# COMPACT_ATOMS: atom_id res chain seq x y z
N MET A 1 -1.60 -20.38 -20.55
CA MET A 1 -0.42 -20.37 -19.65
C MET A 1 0.00 -18.92 -19.56
N ALA A 2 -0.08 -18.32 -18.36
CA ALA A 2 0.07 -16.87 -18.22
C ALA A 2 1.49 -16.45 -18.62
N ASP A 3 1.58 -15.66 -19.68
CA ASP A 3 2.80 -15.15 -20.28
C ASP A 3 3.59 -14.29 -19.28
N GLY A 4 4.38 -14.96 -18.43
CA GLY A 4 5.73 -14.63 -17.96
C GLY A 4 6.09 -13.20 -17.56
N LYS A 5 5.13 -12.30 -17.35
CA LYS A 5 5.40 -10.92 -16.97
C LYS A 5 5.41 -10.87 -15.45
N THR A 6 6.62 -10.83 -14.90
CA THR A 6 6.84 -10.59 -13.48
C THR A 6 7.01 -9.09 -13.28
N LEU A 7 6.27 -8.54 -12.31
CA LEU A 7 6.42 -7.17 -11.85
C LEU A 7 7.35 -7.17 -10.65
N LYS A 8 8.46 -6.46 -10.76
CA LYS A 8 9.32 -6.17 -9.62
C LYS A 8 8.74 -4.98 -8.86
N ALA A 9 8.48 -5.19 -7.59
CA ALA A 9 7.88 -4.19 -6.72
C ALA A 9 8.68 -4.08 -5.43
N THR A 10 8.93 -2.85 -5.00
CA THR A 10 9.76 -2.50 -3.85
C THR A 10 8.97 -1.65 -2.86
N LEU A 11 8.96 -2.04 -1.59
CA LEU A 11 8.32 -1.24 -0.54
C LEU A 11 9.22 -0.06 -0.13
N VAL A 12 8.97 1.12 -0.70
CA VAL A 12 9.76 2.35 -0.45
C VAL A 12 9.32 3.06 0.84
N LYS A 13 8.05 2.95 1.22
CA LYS A 13 7.49 3.65 2.37
C LYS A 13 6.77 2.71 3.34
N SER A 14 6.97 2.96 4.63
CA SER A 14 6.36 2.14 5.69
C SER A 14 4.82 2.22 5.71
N PRO A 15 4.12 1.08 5.88
CA PRO A 15 2.66 1.02 5.99
C PRO A 15 2.12 1.36 7.39
N ILE A 16 2.97 1.60 8.41
CA ILE A 16 2.55 1.80 9.82
C ILE A 16 1.53 2.94 9.98
N GLY A 17 1.64 4.00 9.20
CA GLY A 17 0.75 5.16 9.24
C GLY A 17 -0.46 5.09 8.30
N ALA A 18 -0.65 3.96 7.61
CA ALA A 18 -1.73 3.76 6.65
C ALA A 18 -2.96 3.11 7.31
N LYS A 19 -4.11 3.19 6.63
CA LYS A 19 -5.35 2.51 7.06
C LYS A 19 -5.13 0.99 7.16
N PRO A 20 -5.84 0.29 8.06
CA PRO A 20 -5.66 -1.15 8.28
C PRO A 20 -5.87 -2.00 7.01
N GLN A 21 -6.79 -1.60 6.12
CA GLN A 21 -7.01 -2.28 4.84
C GLN A 21 -5.78 -2.24 3.92
N ILE A 22 -5.04 -1.13 3.93
CA ILE A 22 -3.85 -0.94 3.11
C ILE A 22 -2.70 -1.75 3.69
N LYS A 23 -2.56 -1.74 5.02
CA LYS A 23 -1.60 -2.57 5.74
C LYS A 23 -1.81 -4.05 5.41
N ALA A 24 -3.06 -4.54 5.50
CA ALA A 24 -3.40 -5.92 5.15
C ALA A 24 -3.09 -6.26 3.68
N THR A 25 -3.28 -5.31 2.75
CA THR A 25 -2.93 -5.51 1.34
C THR A 25 -1.42 -5.67 1.15
N VAL A 26 -0.62 -4.82 1.80
CA VAL A 26 0.86 -4.89 1.74
C VAL A 26 1.37 -6.19 2.36
N GLU A 27 0.78 -6.62 3.47
CA GLU A 27 1.08 -7.91 4.12
C GLU A 27 0.67 -9.11 3.25
N SER A 28 -0.47 -9.03 2.54
CA SER A 28 -0.94 -10.09 1.62
C SER A 28 -0.03 -10.26 0.42
N LEU A 29 0.55 -9.16 -0.08
CA LEU A 29 1.60 -9.20 -1.11
C LEU A 29 2.94 -9.73 -0.54
N GLY A 30 3.03 -9.87 0.78
CA GLY A 30 4.14 -10.46 1.52
C GLY A 30 5.34 -9.53 1.67
N PHE A 31 5.12 -8.22 1.64
CA PHE A 31 6.12 -7.25 2.07
C PHE A 31 6.12 -7.17 3.61
N ARG A 32 7.23 -7.60 4.23
CA ARG A 32 7.38 -7.62 5.69
C ARG A 32 8.43 -6.63 6.19
N ARG A 33 9.40 -6.27 5.34
CA ARG A 33 10.51 -5.36 5.69
C ARG A 33 10.55 -4.16 4.73
N MET A 34 11.14 -3.06 5.20
CA MET A 34 11.37 -1.87 4.37
C MET A 34 12.40 -2.16 3.27
N ASN A 35 12.23 -1.54 2.10
CA ASN A 35 13.08 -1.72 0.91
C ASN A 35 13.17 -3.18 0.43
N GLN A 36 12.20 -4.01 0.79
CA GLN A 36 12.10 -5.36 0.28
C GLN A 36 11.59 -5.32 -1.15
N THR A 37 12.36 -5.87 -2.07
CA THR A 37 11.97 -6.10 -3.47
C THR A 37 11.38 -7.50 -3.60
N ARG A 38 10.25 -7.64 -4.29
CA ARG A 38 9.67 -8.94 -4.66
C ARG A 38 9.22 -8.95 -6.10
N GLU A 39 9.36 -10.10 -6.72
CA GLU A 39 8.79 -10.41 -8.03
C GLU A 39 7.38 -10.97 -7.82
N LEU A 40 6.41 -10.31 -8.44
CA LEU A 40 4.99 -10.68 -8.37
C LEU A 40 4.51 -11.07 -9.77
N PRO A 41 3.63 -12.08 -9.90
CA PRO A 41 3.02 -12.38 -11.19
C PRO A 41 2.11 -11.22 -11.62
N ASP A 42 2.18 -10.81 -12.89
CA ASP A 42 1.31 -9.79 -13.48
C ASP A 42 -0.10 -10.34 -13.70
N ASN A 43 -0.86 -10.41 -12.61
CA ASN A 43 -2.26 -10.76 -12.61
C ASN A 43 -3.11 -9.47 -12.48
N PRO A 44 -4.30 -9.40 -13.11
CA PRO A 44 -5.18 -8.24 -12.97
C PRO A 44 -5.54 -7.95 -11.50
N ALA A 45 -5.66 -9.01 -10.67
CA ALA A 45 -5.86 -8.88 -9.23
C ALA A 45 -4.66 -8.22 -8.52
N VAL A 46 -3.44 -8.64 -8.84
CA VAL A 46 -2.20 -8.07 -8.26
C VAL A 46 -2.03 -6.62 -8.71
N ARG A 47 -2.30 -6.32 -9.98
CA ARG A 47 -2.29 -4.95 -10.51
C ARG A 47 -3.31 -4.06 -9.81
N GLY A 48 -4.51 -4.57 -9.52
CA GLY A 48 -5.51 -3.86 -8.72
C GLY A 48 -5.05 -3.57 -7.28
N MET A 49 -4.39 -4.55 -6.64
CA MET A 49 -3.79 -4.37 -5.31
C MET A 49 -2.66 -3.33 -5.34
N LEU A 50 -1.75 -3.41 -6.32
CA LEU A 50 -0.63 -2.47 -6.51
C LEU A 50 -1.13 -1.04 -6.72
N ARG A 51 -2.15 -0.82 -7.56
CA ARG A 51 -2.79 0.50 -7.75
C ARG A 51 -3.34 1.10 -6.46
N ARG A 52 -3.76 0.28 -5.50
CA ARG A 52 -4.26 0.75 -4.20
C ARG A 52 -3.13 1.16 -3.27
N VAL A 53 -1.93 0.62 -3.46
CA VAL A 53 -0.74 0.83 -2.62
C VAL A 53 0.38 1.59 -3.35
N ASP A 54 0.06 2.24 -4.48
CA ASP A 54 1.01 2.94 -5.37
C ASP A 54 1.88 3.96 -4.63
N PHE A 55 1.31 4.62 -3.63
CA PHE A 55 1.99 5.62 -2.80
C PHE A 55 2.90 5.03 -1.71
N LEU A 56 2.99 3.70 -1.59
CA LEU A 56 3.89 2.98 -0.69
C LEU A 56 4.92 2.13 -1.45
N VAL A 57 4.56 1.64 -2.62
CA VAL A 57 5.31 0.64 -3.39
C VAL A 57 5.76 1.26 -4.72
N ALA A 58 7.04 1.15 -5.03
CA ALA A 58 7.56 1.45 -6.36
C ALA A 58 7.58 0.18 -7.20
N VAL A 59 6.99 0.23 -8.40
CA VAL A 59 7.01 -0.87 -9.35
C VAL A 59 8.01 -0.53 -10.45
N GLU A 60 8.92 -1.45 -10.78
CA GLU A 60 9.85 -1.24 -11.90
C GLU A 60 9.06 -1.10 -13.21
N GLY A 61 9.20 0.05 -13.87
CA GLY A 61 8.48 0.40 -15.11
C GLY A 61 7.39 1.45 -14.95
N GLU A 62 6.90 1.72 -13.72
CA GLU A 62 6.01 2.84 -13.45
C GLU A 62 6.70 3.87 -12.53
N PRO A 63 6.55 5.19 -12.79
CA PRO A 63 7.13 6.20 -11.91
C PRO A 63 6.41 6.17 -10.56
N TYR A 64 7.18 6.00 -9.47
CA TYR A 64 6.66 6.17 -8.12
C TYR A 64 6.28 7.63 -7.87
N VAL A 65 4.98 7.93 -7.98
CA VAL A 65 4.46 9.28 -7.76
C VAL A 65 4.09 9.44 -6.29
N ARG A 66 4.92 10.15 -5.53
CA ARG A 66 4.56 10.53 -4.16
C ARG A 66 3.38 11.51 -4.22
N PRO A 67 2.22 11.19 -3.61
CA PRO A 67 1.08 12.10 -3.65
C PRO A 67 1.37 13.37 -2.84
N LYS A 68 1.01 14.54 -3.40
CA LYS A 68 1.19 15.87 -2.75
C LYS A 68 0.55 15.96 -1.36
N ARG A 69 -0.56 15.24 -1.14
CA ARG A 69 -1.17 15.02 0.19
C ARG A 69 -1.28 13.53 0.46
N SER A 70 -0.90 13.11 1.66
CA SER A 70 -1.02 11.71 2.08
C SER A 70 -2.49 11.35 2.27
N LYS A 71 -3.11 10.76 1.24
CA LYS A 71 -4.54 10.40 1.16
C LYS A 71 -5.02 9.44 2.27
N TYR A 72 -4.07 8.84 3.00
CA TYR A 72 -4.32 7.80 4.01
C TYR A 72 -3.52 7.95 5.30
N LYS A 73 -2.86 9.10 5.53
CA LYS A 73 -2.22 9.33 6.83
C LYS A 73 -3.34 9.40 7.86
N ILE A 74 -3.28 8.56 8.88
CA ILE A 74 -4.12 8.70 10.07
C ILE A 74 -3.58 9.92 10.82
N TRP A 75 -3.76 11.12 10.28
CA TRP A 75 -3.57 12.35 11.04
C TRP A 75 -4.80 12.43 11.91
N ARG A 76 -4.73 11.81 13.10
CA ARG A 76 -5.76 11.80 14.15
C ARG A 76 -7.16 12.07 13.60
N ALA A 77 -7.98 11.03 13.44
CA ALA A 77 -9.41 11.21 13.65
C ALA A 77 -9.60 11.75 15.09
N ARG A 78 -9.36 13.05 15.24
CA ARG A 78 -9.69 13.88 16.38
C ARG A 78 -11.21 14.01 16.25
N SER A 79 -11.94 13.68 17.31
CA SER A 79 -13.38 13.95 17.45
C SER A 79 -14.40 13.00 16.80
N THR A 80 -14.42 11.72 17.17
CA THR A 80 -15.73 11.04 17.35
C THR A 80 -15.77 10.21 18.63
N LYS A 81 -14.67 9.54 19.00
CA LYS A 81 -14.58 8.77 20.26
C LYS A 81 -14.65 9.62 21.54
N LYS A 82 -14.37 10.93 21.45
CA LYS A 82 -14.52 11.89 22.57
C LYS A 82 -15.96 12.40 22.76
N HIS A 83 -16.82 12.28 21.73
CA HIS A 83 -18.23 12.69 21.78
C HIS A 83 -19.19 11.53 22.09
N GLN A 84 -18.70 10.28 22.07
CA GLN A 84 -19.49 9.10 22.47
C GLN A 84 -19.39 8.75 23.96
N ARG A 85 -18.75 9.61 24.78
CA ARG A 85 -18.82 9.54 26.25
C ARG A 85 -19.72 10.68 26.73
N GLY A 86 -21.01 10.44 26.73
CA GLY A 86 -22.00 11.44 27.15
C GLY A 86 -23.37 11.18 26.54
N HIS A 87 -23.95 10.02 26.87
CA HIS A 87 -25.34 9.79 27.24
C HIS A 87 -25.42 8.38 27.83
#